data_AF-A0A842SBT2-F1
#
_entry.id   AF-A0A842SBT2-F1
#
_cell.length_a   1.000
_cell.length_b   1.000
_cell.length_c   1.000
_cell.angle_alpha   90.00
_cell.angle_beta   90.00
_cell.angle_gamma   90.00
#
_symmetry.space_group_name_H-M   'P 1'
#
loop_
_entity.id
_entity.type
_entity.pdbx_description
1 polymer ?
#
loop_
_entity_poly.entity_id
_entity_poly.type
_entity_poly.pdbx_seq_one_letter_code
_entity_poly.pdbx_strand_id
1 'polypeptide(L)' 'MKKKEIKIPEEMYFKLEKRAKDSDFEDVDSYVEFILLQVIERIENEQDDEELSEEDEERIKQRLKSLGYL' A
#
# COMPACT_ATOMS: atom_id res chain seq x y z
N MET A 1 -0.89 8.20 14.81
CA MET A 1 -2.28 7.96 14.34
C MET A 1 -2.88 6.75 15.06
N LYS A 2 -4.21 6.62 15.13
CA LYS A 2 -4.83 5.41 15.68
C LYS A 2 -4.87 4.34 14.58
N LYS A 3 -4.22 3.19 14.81
CA LYS A 3 -4.30 2.04 13.91
C LYS A 3 -5.59 1.25 14.15
N LYS A 4 -6.08 0.58 13.11
CA LYS A 4 -7.21 -0.37 13.18
C LYS A 4 -6.75 -1.72 12.65
N GLU A 5 -7.24 -2.79 13.25
CA GLU A 5 -6.92 -4.16 12.84
C GLU A 5 -7.99 -4.68 11.87
N ILE A 6 -7.56 -5.39 10.84
CA ILE A 6 -8.42 -6.05 9.86
C ILE A 6 -8.08 -7.53 9.87
N LYS A 7 -9.12 -8.38 9.83
CA LYS A 7 -8.92 -9.84 9.73
C LYS A 7 -8.84 -10.23 8.27
N ILE A 8 -7.77 -10.94 7.92
CA ILE A 8 -7.57 -11.54 6.60
C ILE A 8 -7.30 -13.04 6.74
N PRO A 9 -7.59 -13.86 5.72
CA PRO A 9 -7.23 -15.27 5.73
C PRO A 9 -5.71 -15.46 5.89
N GLU A 10 -5.31 -16.50 6.62
CA GLU A 10 -3.90 -16.79 6.89
C GLU A 10 -3.10 -16.99 5.59
N GLU A 11 -3.69 -17.65 4.59
CA GLU A 11 -3.06 -17.83 3.27
C GLU A 11 -2.75 -16.49 2.57
N MET A 12 -3.62 -15.49 2.75
CA MET A 12 -3.43 -14.16 2.18
C MET A 12 -2.29 -13.44 2.90
N TYR A 13 -2.23 -13.54 4.23
CA TYR A 13 -1.12 -13.00 5.02
C TYR A 13 0.23 -13.57 4.55
N PHE A 14 0.34 -14.89 4.37
CA PHE A 14 1.59 -15.50 3.89
C PHE A 14 2.02 -15.01 2.51
N LYS A 15 1.08 -14.75 1.59
CA LYS A 15 1.38 -14.17 0.28
C LYS A 15 1.89 -12.74 0.39
N LEU A 16 1.28 -11.95 1.28
CA LEU A 16 1.69 -10.57 1.55
C LEU A 16 3.07 -10.53 2.22
N GLU A 17 3.32 -11.40 3.20
CA GLU A 17 4.60 -11.51 3.90
C GLU A 17 5.75 -11.88 2.94
N LYS A 18 5.52 -12.86 2.03
CA LYS A 18 6.53 -13.21 1.02
C LYS A 18 6.84 -12.03 0.10
N ARG A 19 5.82 -11.33 -0.39
CA ARG A 19 6.04 -10.14 -1.24
C ARG A 19 6.71 -9.00 -0.48
N ALA A 20 6.39 -8.80 0.79
CA ALA A 20 7.04 -7.80 1.63
C ALA A 20 8.55 -8.09 1.76
N LYS A 21 8.94 -9.36 1.94
CA LYS A 21 10.35 -9.79 2.00
C LYS A 21 11.14 -9.55 0.70
N ASP A 22 10.45 -9.58 -0.43
CA ASP A 22 11.03 -9.32 -1.76
C ASP A 22 11.04 -7.82 -2.11
N SER A 23 10.62 -6.96 -1.19
CA SER A 23 10.48 -5.51 -1.37
C SER A 23 11.31 -4.74 -0.34
N ASP A 24 11.45 -3.43 -0.53
CA ASP A 24 12.21 -2.55 0.38
C ASP A 24 11.43 -2.17 1.66
N PHE A 25 10.29 -2.81 1.94
CA PHE A 25 9.49 -2.52 3.14
C PHE A 25 10.04 -3.29 4.37
N GLU A 26 10.16 -2.59 5.50
CA GLU A 26 10.68 -3.16 6.75
C GLU A 26 9.69 -4.13 7.44
N ASP A 27 8.39 -3.97 7.19
CA ASP A 27 7.35 -4.76 7.82
C ASP A 27 6.13 -5.01 6.91
N VAL A 28 5.38 -6.06 7.24
CA VAL A 28 4.20 -6.49 6.47
C VAL A 28 3.07 -5.48 6.57
N ASP A 29 2.91 -4.78 7.70
CA ASP A 29 1.82 -3.81 7.86
C ASP A 29 2.04 -2.62 6.91
N SER A 30 3.28 -2.13 6.79
CA SER A 30 3.65 -1.06 5.86
C SER A 30 3.44 -1.47 4.40
N TYR A 31 3.80 -2.71 4.05
CA TYR A 31 3.53 -3.24 2.71
C TYR A 31 2.03 -3.34 2.43
N VAL A 32 1.23 -3.81 3.40
CA VAL A 32 -0.24 -3.89 3.25
C VAL A 32 -0.86 -2.50 3.15
N GLU A 33 -0.39 -1.53 3.95
CA GLU A 33 -0.85 -0.15 3.88
C GLU A 33 -0.58 0.46 2.50
N PHE A 34 0.62 0.25 1.94
CA PHE A 34 0.95 0.68 0.57
C PHE A 34 0.02 0.05 -0.48
N ILE A 35 -0.20 -1.26 -0.42
CA ILE A 35 -1.10 -1.95 -1.36
C ILE A 35 -2.53 -1.42 -1.24
N LEU A 36 -3.02 -1.20 -0.03
CA LEU A 36 -4.37 -0.65 0.18
C LEU A 36 -4.48 0.78 -0.33
N LEU A 37 -3.47 1.63 -0.12
CA LEU A 37 -3.43 2.98 -0.67
C LEU A 37 -3.48 2.96 -2.21
N GLN A 38 -2.67 2.12 -2.84
CA GLN A 38 -2.67 1.93 -4.30
C GLN A 38 -4.04 1.50 -4.82
N VAL A 39 -4.71 0.57 -4.13
CA VAL A 39 -6.04 0.10 -4.52
C VAL A 39 -7.09 1.20 -4.34
N ILE A 40 -7.05 1.97 -3.25
CA ILE A 40 -7.97 3.08 -3.02
C ILE A 40 -7.78 4.15 -4.09
N GLU A 41 -6.55 4.57 -4.37
CA GLU A 41 -6.28 5.59 -5.40
C GLU A 41 -6.69 5.09 -6.79
N ARG A 42 -6.46 3.81 -7.13
CA ARG A 42 -7.00 3.24 -8.37
C ARG A 42 -8.53 3.29 -8.43
N ILE A 43 -9.23 2.96 -7.35
CA ILE A 43 -10.70 3.00 -7.34
C ILE A 43 -11.21 4.45 -7.42
N GLU A 44 -10.51 5.41 -6.80
CA GLU A 44 -10.82 6.84 -6.88
C GLU A 44 -10.53 7.39 -8.29
N ASN A 45 -9.43 6.98 -8.91
CA ASN A 45 -9.03 7.39 -10.25
C ASN A 45 -9.72 6.59 -11.38
N GLU A 46 -10.27 5.40 -11.14
CA GLU A 46 -11.09 4.65 -12.12
C GLU A 46 -12.47 5.33 -12.33
N GLN A 47 -12.85 6.32 -11.52
CA GLN A 47 -13.92 7.27 -11.88
C GLN A 47 -13.48 8.30 -12.94
N ASP A 48 -12.17 8.43 -13.16
CA ASP A 48 -11.50 9.34 -14.10
C ASP A 48 -10.44 8.56 -14.92
N ASP A 49 -10.83 7.46 -15.58
CA ASP A 49 -10.24 6.79 -16.77
C ASP A 49 -8.76 7.02 -17.20
N GLU A 50 -7.79 7.21 -16.31
CA GLU A 50 -6.37 7.41 -16.66
C GLU A 50 -5.43 6.48 -15.87
N GLU A 51 -4.62 5.75 -16.62
CA GLU A 51 -3.59 4.81 -16.17
C GLU A 51 -2.67 5.46 -15.12
N LEU A 52 -2.31 4.70 -14.07
CA LEU A 52 -1.38 5.13 -13.01
C LEU A 52 -0.19 5.92 -13.58
N SER A 53 -0.16 7.21 -13.30
CA SER A 53 0.92 8.07 -13.74
C SER A 53 2.11 7.95 -12.79
N GLU A 54 3.32 8.25 -13.27
CA GLU A 54 4.51 8.35 -12.41
C GLU A 54 4.31 9.35 -11.25
N GLU A 55 3.42 10.33 -11.43
CA GLU A 55 3.05 11.33 -10.43
C GLU A 55 2.28 10.69 -9.25
N ASP A 56 1.42 9.72 -9.51
CA ASP A 56 0.69 9.01 -8.45
C ASP A 56 1.62 8.12 -7.63
N GLU A 57 2.58 7.46 -8.27
CA GLU A 57 3.63 6.72 -7.54
C GLU A 57 4.45 7.64 -6.63
N GLU A 58 4.80 8.84 -7.11
CA GLU A 58 5.52 9.83 -6.33
C GLU A 58 4.67 10.31 -5.13
N ARG A 59 3.37 10.60 -5.35
CA ARG A 59 2.44 10.99 -4.28
C ARG A 59 2.31 9.92 -3.20
N ILE A 60 2.23 8.65 -3.58
CA ILE A 60 2.16 7.55 -2.61
C ILE A 60 3.46 7.45 -1.83
N LYS A 61 4.63 7.58 -2.48
CA LYS A 61 5.93 7.63 -1.79
C LYS A 61 6.03 8.82 -0.82
N GLN A 62 5.54 10.00 -1.21
CA GLN A 62 5.50 11.17 -0.33
C GLN A 62 4.58 10.95 0.87
N ARG A 63 3.44 10.28 0.67
CA ARG A 63 2.50 9.95 1.73
C ARG A 63 3.11 8.97 2.73
N LEU A 64 3.80 7.93 2.25
CA LEU A 64 4.54 6.99 3.10
C LEU A 64 5.65 7.67 3.90
N LYS A 65 6.47 8.54 3.27
CA LYS A 65 7.51 9.33 3.95
C LYS A 65 6.93 10.24 5.03
N SER A 66 5.80 10.90 4.74
CA SER A 66 5.12 11.79 5.70
C SER A 66 4.60 11.04 6.94
N LEU A 67 4.34 9.74 6.80
CA LEU A 67 3.89 8.88 7.88
C LEU A 67 5.05 8.19 8.60
N GLY A 68 6.29 8.34 8.13
CA GLY A 68 7.51 7.82 8.75
C GLY A 68 7.76 6.33 8.50
N TYR A 69 7.24 5.80 7.39
CA TYR A 69 7.40 4.39 6.99
C TYR A 69 8.53 4.15 5.97
N LEU A 70 9.18 5.23 5.53
CA LEU A 70 10.36 5.29 4.63
C LEU A 70 11.39 6.22 5.27
#